data_AF-A0A496UFV0-F1
#
_entry.id   AF-A0A496UFV0-F1
#
_cell.length_a   1.000
_cell.length_b   1.000
_cell.length_c   1.000
_cell.angle_alpha   90.00
_cell.angle_beta   90.00
_cell.angle_gamma   90.00
#
_symmetry.space_group_name_H-M   'P 1'
#
loop_
_entity.id
_entity.type
_entity.pdbx_description
1 polymer ?
#
loop_
_entity_poly.entity_id
_entity_poly.type
_entity_poly.pdbx_seq_one_letter_code
_entity_poly.pdbx_strand_id
1 'polypeptide(L)'
;MSDTSEECDDLARRIAHKIVERDLTVPAIIFLESIKPVSFLGSQMLVFANPVISLLVQSGDYYRFVRMIEDRENVEKLTVAIEEENALVSEQRRKAKLEKRKNRKGFFRRLFRRNKNHSGA
;
A
#
# COMPACT_ATOMS: atom_id res chain seq x y z
N MET A 1 28.01 -1.51 9.85
CA MET A 1 27.31 -1.95 8.62
C MET A 1 25.92 -2.54 8.89
N SER A 2 25.53 -2.79 10.14
CA SER A 2 24.18 -3.24 10.51
C SER A 2 23.14 -2.11 10.62
N ASP A 3 23.51 -0.92 11.11
CA ASP A 3 22.56 0.20 11.28
C ASP A 3 21.91 0.66 9.96
N THR A 4 22.65 0.61 8.85
CA THR A 4 22.13 1.08 7.55
C THR A 4 21.04 0.18 6.97
N SER A 5 21.03 -1.11 7.30
CA SER A 5 20.03 -2.06 6.78
C SER A 5 18.69 -1.92 7.49
N GLU A 6 18.70 -1.82 8.82
CA GLU A 6 17.47 -1.62 9.60
C GLU A 6 16.79 -0.30 9.26
N GLU A 7 17.58 0.75 9.02
CA GLU A 7 17.07 2.04 8.56
C GLU A 7 16.39 1.99 7.18
N CYS A 8 16.91 1.18 6.26
CA CYS A 8 16.31 0.97 4.94
C CYS A 8 14.99 0.22 5.04
N ASP A 9 14.91 -0.81 5.89
CA ASP A 9 13.70 -1.61 6.08
C ASP A 9 12.57 -0.76 6.70
N ASP A 10 12.90 0.09 7.67
CA ASP A 10 11.96 1.04 8.27
C ASP A 10 11.43 2.06 7.24
N LEU A 11 12.31 2.59 6.39
CA LEU A 11 11.94 3.51 5.33
C LEU A 11 11.02 2.82 4.30
N ALA A 12 11.36 1.59 3.89
CA ALA A 12 10.56 0.81 2.96
C ALA A 12 9.14 0.57 3.47
N ARG A 13 8.98 0.19 4.75
CA ARG A 13 7.67 0.01 5.38
C ARG A 13 6.83 1.30 5.40
N ARG A 14 7.45 2.44 5.73
CA ARG A 14 6.77 3.75 5.72
C ARG A 14 6.31 4.16 4.32
N ILE A 15 7.12 3.90 3.30
CA ILE A 15 6.79 4.18 1.91
C ILE A 15 5.66 3.26 1.43
N ALA A 16 5.75 1.97 1.73
CA ALA A 16 4.72 0.97 1.42
C ALA A 16 3.34 1.38 1.97
N HIS A 17 3.28 1.74 3.26
CA HIS A 17 2.04 2.25 3.87
C HIS A 17 1.46 3.44 3.11
N LYS A 18 2.28 4.45 2.80
CA LYS A 18 1.85 5.64 2.06
C LYS A 18 1.36 5.34 0.64
N ILE A 19 1.94 4.35 -0.03
CA ILE A 19 1.54 3.91 -1.37
C ILE A 19 0.18 3.22 -1.32
N VAL A 20 0.01 2.26 -0.40
CA VAL A 20 -1.23 1.49 -0.27
C VAL A 20 -2.39 2.36 0.23
N GLU A 21 -2.13 3.27 1.17
CA GLU A 21 -3.13 4.24 1.67
C GLU A 21 -3.71 5.10 0.54
N ARG A 22 -2.90 5.44 -0.46
CA ARG A 22 -3.29 6.24 -1.64
C ARG A 22 -3.81 5.38 -2.81
N ASP A 23 -3.99 4.07 -2.61
CA ASP A 23 -4.34 3.09 -3.65
C ASP A 23 -3.38 3.12 -4.87
N LEU A 24 -2.09 3.39 -4.64
CA LEU A 24 -1.03 3.48 -5.68
C LEU A 24 -0.21 2.19 -5.84
N THR A 25 -0.64 1.07 -5.26
CA THR A 25 0.09 -0.21 -5.27
C THR A 25 0.54 -0.62 -6.68
N VAL A 26 -0.39 -0.73 -7.63
CA VAL A 26 -0.10 -1.21 -9.00
C VAL A 26 0.89 -0.31 -9.75
N PRO A 27 0.68 1.02 -9.86
CA PRO A 27 1.64 1.87 -10.54
C PRO A 27 3.00 1.92 -9.84
N ALA A 28 3.06 1.78 -8.51
CA ALA A 28 4.33 1.72 -7.78
C ALA A 28 5.12 0.45 -8.10
N ILE A 29 4.49 -0.72 -8.13
CA ILE A 29 5.17 -1.97 -8.49
C ILE A 29 5.71 -1.91 -9.92
N ILE A 30 4.91 -1.45 -10.88
CA ILE A 30 5.35 -1.29 -12.28
C ILE A 30 6.55 -0.34 -12.37
N PHE A 31 6.52 0.77 -11.64
CA PHE A 31 7.63 1.70 -11.57
C PHE A 31 8.89 1.03 -11.02
N LEU A 32 8.81 0.32 -9.88
CA LEU A 32 9.95 -0.34 -9.26
C LEU A 32 10.56 -1.45 -10.15
N GLU A 33 9.73 -2.25 -10.81
CA GLU A 33 10.19 -3.24 -11.80
C GLU A 33 10.95 -2.58 -12.96
N SER A 34 10.56 -1.36 -13.36
CA SER A 34 11.25 -0.62 -14.43
C SER A 34 12.65 -0.12 -14.04
N ILE A 35 12.98 -0.08 -12.74
CA ILE A 35 14.29 0.34 -12.21
C ILE A 35 15.27 -0.84 -12.12
N LYS A 36 14.78 -2.08 -12.05
CA LYS A 36 15.63 -3.28 -11.95
C LYS A 36 16.66 -3.44 -13.08
N PRO A 37 16.42 -2.99 -14.34
CA PRO A 37 17.47 -2.87 -15.35
C PRO A 37 18.48 -1.78 -14.95
N VAL A 38 19.60 -2.19 -14.36
CA VAL A 38 20.69 -1.31 -13.84
C VAL A 38 21.20 -0.29 -14.87
N SER A 39 21.04 -0.56 -16.17
CA SER A 39 21.41 0.33 -17.28
C SER A 39 20.55 1.59 -17.41
N PHE A 40 19.45 1.73 -16.66
CA PHE A 40 18.55 2.88 -16.72
C PHE A 40 18.86 4.01 -15.71
N LEU A 41 19.80 3.78 -14.77
CA LEU A 41 20.24 4.77 -13.77
C LEU A 41 21.20 5.81 -14.36
N GLY A 42 20.77 6.48 -15.43
CA GLY A 42 21.38 7.71 -15.95
C GLY A 42 20.64 8.97 -15.46
N SER A 43 21.04 10.13 -15.97
CA SER A 43 20.55 11.47 -15.60
C SER A 43 19.03 11.74 -15.77
N GLN A 44 18.27 10.81 -16.35
CA GLN A 44 16.83 10.98 -16.66
C GLN A 44 15.89 10.49 -15.54
N MET A 45 16.38 9.65 -14.63
CA MET A 45 15.58 9.04 -13.56
C MET A 45 15.10 10.10 -12.53
N LEU A 46 15.97 11.06 -12.20
CA LEU A 46 15.66 12.16 -11.28
C LEU A 46 14.60 13.13 -11.84
N VAL A 47 14.54 13.31 -13.17
CA VAL A 47 13.55 14.16 -13.84
C VAL A 47 12.19 13.48 -13.88
N PHE A 48 12.15 12.16 -14.13
CA PHE A 48 10.91 11.38 -14.13
C PHE A 48 10.32 11.19 -12.72
N ALA A 49 11.17 11.10 -11.69
CA ALA A 49 10.73 10.92 -10.30
C ALA A 49 10.19 12.20 -9.63
N ASN A 50 10.39 13.37 -10.24
CA ASN A 50 10.05 14.68 -9.67
C ASN A 50 8.56 14.86 -9.27
N PRO A 51 7.56 14.41 -10.05
CA PRO A 51 6.14 14.52 -9.68
C PRO A 51 5.74 13.61 -8.50
N VAL A 52 6.44 12.49 -8.32
CA VAL A 52 6.10 11.44 -7.34
C VAL A 52 6.76 11.71 -5.99
N ILE A 53 7.99 12.21 -6.02
CA ILE A 53 8.81 12.45 -4.83
C ILE A 53 8.24 13.56 -3.95
N SER A 54 7.74 14.65 -4.55
CA SER A 54 7.14 15.77 -3.81
C SER A 54 5.88 15.39 -3.03
N LEU A 55 5.18 14.30 -3.43
CA LEU A 55 3.96 13.82 -2.79
C LEU A 55 4.21 12.84 -1.63
N LEU A 56 5.42 12.26 -1.53
CA LEU A 56 5.71 11.16 -0.61
C LEU A 56 6.81 11.46 0.42
N VAL A 57 7.72 12.41 0.13
CA VAL A 57 8.94 12.64 0.90
C VAL A 57 8.95 14.07 1.47
N GLN A 58 8.76 14.22 2.79
CA GLN A 58 9.25 15.43 3.48
C GLN A 58 10.77 15.46 3.28
N SER A 59 11.31 16.62 2.94
CA SER A 59 12.64 16.90 2.36
C SER A 59 13.87 16.17 2.93
N GLY A 60 13.79 15.48 4.07
CA GLY A 60 14.88 14.71 4.68
C GLY A 60 15.10 13.29 4.11
N ASP A 61 14.05 12.62 3.61
CA ASP A 61 14.16 11.21 3.20
C ASP A 61 14.53 11.00 1.71
N TYR A 62 14.72 12.08 0.94
CA TYR A 62 14.96 12.01 -0.52
C TYR A 62 16.26 11.29 -0.87
N TYR A 63 17.38 11.76 -0.31
CA TYR A 63 18.68 11.16 -0.57
C TYR A 63 18.78 9.73 -0.03
N ARG A 64 18.05 9.43 1.06
CA ARG A 64 17.96 8.08 1.62
C ARG A 64 17.20 7.16 0.66
N PHE A 65 16.09 7.64 0.11
CA PHE A 65 15.33 6.92 -0.91
C PHE A 65 16.15 6.69 -2.18
N VAL A 66 16.86 7.71 -2.69
CA VAL A 66 17.73 7.58 -3.87
C VAL A 66 18.79 6.49 -3.65
N ARG A 67 19.51 6.50 -2.51
CA ARG A 67 20.48 5.45 -2.19
C ARG A 67 19.84 4.07 -2.03
N MET A 68 18.62 4.01 -1.51
CA MET A 68 17.88 2.76 -1.37
C MET A 68 17.53 2.17 -2.73
N ILE A 69 17.06 2.97 -3.71
CA ILE A 69 16.66 2.46 -5.02
C ILE A 69 17.82 2.13 -5.98
N GLU A 70 19.04 2.61 -5.69
CA GLU A 70 20.26 2.25 -6.43
C GLU A 70 20.66 0.77 -6.22
N ASP A 71 20.26 0.19 -5.09
CA ASP A 71 20.51 -1.21 -4.76
C ASP A 71 19.29 -2.05 -5.12
N ARG A 72 19.49 -3.00 -6.04
CA ARG A 72 18.46 -3.93 -6.50
C ARG A 72 17.84 -4.74 -5.35
N GLU A 73 18.62 -5.10 -4.33
CA GLU A 73 18.10 -5.86 -3.19
C GLU A 73 17.10 -5.02 -2.38
N ASN A 74 17.40 -3.72 -2.22
CA ASN A 74 16.53 -2.80 -1.51
C ASN A 74 15.26 -2.44 -2.31
N VAL A 75 15.37 -2.38 -3.65
CA VAL A 75 14.19 -2.29 -4.53
C VAL A 75 13.28 -3.50 -4.32
N GLU A 76 13.84 -4.71 -4.27
CA GLU A 76 13.06 -5.93 -4.01
C GLU A 76 12.40 -5.90 -2.63
N LYS A 77 13.13 -5.49 -1.59
CA LYS A 77 12.58 -5.32 -0.23
C LYS A 77 11.41 -4.34 -0.20
N LEU A 78 11.51 -3.21 -0.92
CA LEU A 78 10.41 -2.25 -1.03
C LEU A 78 9.20 -2.84 -1.78
N THR A 79 9.43 -3.55 -2.88
CA THR A 79 8.38 -4.25 -3.64
C THR A 79 7.61 -5.21 -2.73
N VAL A 80 8.33 -6.07 -1.99
CA VAL A 80 7.73 -7.04 -1.05
C VAL A 80 6.94 -6.32 0.05
N ALA A 81 7.50 -5.25 0.63
CA ALA A 81 6.80 -4.48 1.66
C ALA A 81 5.48 -3.86 1.15
N ILE A 82 5.44 -3.40 -0.10
CA ILE A 82 4.21 -2.88 -0.75
C ILE A 82 3.18 -4.00 -0.93
N GLU A 83 3.60 -5.19 -1.36
CA GLU A 83 2.72 -6.34 -1.56
C GLU A 83 2.11 -6.83 -0.24
N GLU A 84 2.92 -6.95 0.80
CA GLU A 84 2.48 -7.36 2.14
C GLU A 84 1.46 -6.37 2.72
N GLU A 85 1.75 -5.08 2.69
CA GLU A 85 0.84 -4.04 3.19
C GLU A 85 -0.49 -4.04 2.40
N ASN A 86 -0.42 -4.18 1.08
CA ASN A 86 -1.61 -4.25 0.23
C ASN A 86 -2.46 -5.50 0.53
N ALA A 87 -1.84 -6.63 0.80
CA ALA A 87 -2.52 -7.86 1.21
C ALA A 87 -3.24 -7.66 2.55
N LEU A 88 -2.56 -7.09 3.55
CA LEU A 88 -3.11 -6.78 4.87
C LEU A 88 -4.35 -5.87 4.77
N VAL A 89 -4.23 -4.75 4.07
CA VAL A 89 -5.33 -3.78 3.88
C VAL A 89 -6.49 -4.42 3.11
N SER A 90 -6.22 -5.21 2.08
CA SER A 90 -7.23 -5.91 1.30
C SER A 90 -8.02 -6.93 2.13
N GLU A 91 -7.33 -7.67 3.00
CA GLU A 91 -7.99 -8.59 3.93
C GLU A 91 -8.90 -7.86 4.92
N GLN A 92 -8.43 -6.77 5.50
CA GLN A 92 -9.22 -5.96 6.44
C GLN A 92 -10.47 -5.40 5.75
N ARG A 93 -10.33 -4.84 4.54
CA ARG A 93 -11.44 -4.37 3.70
C ARG A 93 -12.43 -5.51 3.42
N ARG A 94 -11.95 -6.73 3.12
CA ARG A 94 -12.80 -7.92 2.89
C ARG A 94 -13.57 -8.34 4.14
N LYS A 95 -12.89 -8.46 5.29
CA LYS A 95 -13.51 -8.81 6.59
C LYS A 95 -14.58 -7.80 6.98
N ALA A 96 -14.29 -6.50 6.86
CA ALA A 96 -15.25 -5.43 7.12
C ALA A 96 -16.49 -5.50 6.21
N LYS A 97 -16.31 -5.81 4.91
CA LYS A 97 -17.44 -6.00 3.97
C LYS A 97 -18.30 -7.22 4.35
N LEU A 98 -17.68 -8.32 4.79
CA LEU A 98 -18.40 -9.52 5.21
C LEU A 98 -19.23 -9.29 6.48
N GLU A 99 -18.66 -8.62 7.48
CA GLU A 99 -19.38 -8.29 8.72
C GLU A 99 -20.54 -7.32 8.48
N LYS A 100 -20.34 -6.28 7.65
CA LYS A 100 -21.45 -5.39 7.22
C LYS A 100 -22.57 -6.17 6.52
N ARG A 101 -22.24 -7.13 5.64
CA ARG A 101 -23.22 -7.98 4.95
C ARG A 101 -24.01 -8.87 5.92
N LYS A 102 -23.35 -9.49 6.91
CA LYS A 102 -24.00 -10.32 7.94
C LYS A 102 -24.96 -9.49 8.81
N ASN A 103 -24.48 -8.36 9.33
CA ASN A 103 -25.29 -7.45 10.14
C ASN A 103 -26.52 -6.95 9.39
N ARG A 104 -26.35 -6.55 8.13
CA ARG A 104 -27.47 -6.12 7.28
C ARG A 104 -28.52 -7.23 7.10
N LYS A 105 -28.10 -8.45 6.75
CA LYS A 105 -29.02 -9.61 6.61
C LYS A 105 -29.77 -9.94 7.91
N GLY A 106 -29.06 -9.94 9.04
CA GLY A 106 -29.64 -10.17 10.37
C GLY A 106 -30.67 -9.10 10.76
N PHE A 107 -30.35 -7.84 10.49
CA PHE A 107 -31.26 -6.71 10.70
C PHE A 107 -32.54 -6.84 9.86
N PHE A 108 -32.41 -7.05 8.54
CA PHE A 108 -33.58 -7.23 7.66
C PHE A 108 -34.44 -8.41 8.11
N ARG A 109 -33.83 -9.55 8.47
CA ARG A 109 -34.58 -10.71 8.97
C ARG A 109 -35.40 -10.38 10.23
N ARG A 110 -34.85 -9.57 11.15
CA ARG A 110 -35.58 -9.08 12.34
C ARG A 110 -36.72 -8.12 11.95
N LEU A 111 -36.49 -7.24 10.99
CA LEU A 111 -37.47 -6.27 10.50
C LEU A 111 -38.68 -6.96 9.86
N PHE A 112 -38.45 -7.91 8.95
CA PHE A 112 -39.51 -8.68 8.29
C PHE A 112 -40.32 -9.57 9.25
N ARG A 113 -39.70 -10.07 10.34
CA ARG A 113 -40.41 -10.88 11.35
C ARG A 113 -41.39 -10.05 12.18
N ARG A 114 -41.11 -8.77 12.40
CA ARG A 114 -41.96 -7.87 13.21
C ARG A 114 -43.23 -7.45 12.48
N ASN A 115 -43.17 -7.27 11.16
CA ASN A 115 -44.34 -6.87 10.36
C ASN A 115 -45.40 -7.99 10.22
N LYS A 116 -44.97 -9.26 10.27
CA LYS A 116 -45.87 -10.41 10.11
C LYS A 116 -46.78 -10.69 11.32
N ASN A 117 -46.46 -10.12 12.49
CA ASN A 117 -47.20 -10.32 13.74
C ASN A 117 -48.28 -9.24 14.01
N HIS A 118 -48.46 -8.24 13.13
CA HIS A 118 -49.45 -7.17 13.30
C HIS A 118 -50.55 -7.14 12.21
N SER A 119 -50.54 -8.06 11.24
CA SER A 119 -51.63 -8.21 10.24
C SER A 119 -52.56 -9.39 10.54
N GLY A 120 -52.59 -9.89 11.77
CA GLY A 120 -53.43 -11.01 12.19
C GLY A 120 -54.36 -10.69 13.37
N ALA A 121 -54.64 -9.41 13.63
CA ALA A 121 -55.63 -8.96 14.60
C ALA A 121 -56.84 -8.35 13.86
#